data_AF-A0A7V9TWD2-F1
#
_entry.id   AF-A0A7V9TWD2-F1
#
_cell.length_a   1.000
_cell.length_b   1.000
_cell.length_c   1.000
_cell.angle_alpha   90.00
_cell.angle_beta   90.00
_cell.angle_gamma   90.00
#
_symmetry.space_group_name_H-M   'P 1'
#
loop_
_entity.id
_entity.type
_entity.pdbx_description
1 polymer ?
#
loop_
_entity_poly.entity_id
_entity_poly.type
_entity_poly.pdbx_seq_one_letter_code
_entity_poly.pdbx_strand_id
1 'polypeptide(L)'
;VGILGTTISPYLFFWQASQEVEDEKAMGKSTVKEREGATAEELRVARRDVFMGMFFSNLVMYFIILTTAATLHAHGQTKIETAKEAAEALRPLAGSGAYLLFTLGLIGTGMLAVPVLAGSAAYAVGEAESWRHSSLESRPRLAPRFYAVVAASMLLGLGLNFVGFNAVKMLFYSAVLNGVLAPPLIVLVVLLTSNPKIMGTRVSSRPLSYLGWATAAIMTAAAIGMFVTI
;
A
#
# COMPACT_ATOMS: atom_id res chain seq x y z
N VAL A 1 14.79 -2.97 -5.21
CA VAL A 1 13.80 -3.46 -4.21
C VAL A 1 12.84 -2.37 -3.76
N GLY A 2 13.30 -1.22 -3.29
CA GLY A 2 12.41 -0.14 -2.79
C GLY A 2 11.27 0.24 -3.75
N ILE A 3 11.58 0.54 -5.03
CA ILE A 3 10.55 0.87 -6.06
C ILE A 3 9.53 -0.26 -6.23
N LEU A 4 9.98 -1.52 -6.23
CA LEU A 4 9.09 -2.67 -6.38
C LEU A 4 8.21 -2.87 -5.13
N GLY A 5 8.77 -2.66 -3.94
CA GLY A 5 8.06 -2.76 -2.67
C GLY A 5 7.04 -1.64 -2.44
N THR A 6 7.27 -0.44 -2.97
CA THR A 6 6.24 0.62 -2.98
C THR A 6 5.09 0.30 -3.92
N THR A 7 5.35 -0.39 -5.03
CA THR A 7 4.31 -0.74 -6.01
C THR A 7 3.47 -1.93 -5.57
N ILE A 8 4.11 -2.95 -4.98
CA ILE A 8 3.43 -4.17 -4.51
C ILE A 8 3.58 -4.22 -2.99
N SER A 9 2.74 -3.44 -2.31
CA SER A 9 2.75 -3.42 -0.85
C SER A 9 1.93 -4.58 -0.29
N PRO A 10 2.55 -5.51 0.48
CA PRO A 10 1.90 -6.62 1.19
C PRO A 10 0.51 -6.36 1.76
N TYR A 11 0.36 -5.26 2.49
CA TYR A 11 -0.87 -4.95 3.20
C TYR A 11 -2.04 -4.67 2.27
N LEU A 12 -1.81 -4.28 1.01
CA LEU A 12 -2.88 -3.95 0.05
C LEU A 12 -3.74 -5.18 -0.25
N PHE A 13 -3.16 -6.38 -0.31
CA PHE A 13 -3.93 -7.60 -0.55
C PHE A 13 -4.94 -7.88 0.57
N PHE A 14 -4.50 -7.76 1.82
CA PHE A 14 -5.36 -7.94 2.99
C PHE A 14 -6.38 -6.80 3.12
N TRP A 15 -5.92 -5.56 2.96
CA TRP A 15 -6.77 -4.37 3.07
C TRP A 15 -7.87 -4.38 2.01
N GLN A 16 -7.54 -4.65 0.74
CA GLN A 16 -8.52 -4.68 -0.34
C GLN A 16 -9.55 -5.81 -0.14
N ALA A 17 -9.11 -7.00 0.26
CA ALA A 17 -10.03 -8.11 0.58
C ALA A 17 -10.93 -7.80 1.79
N SER A 18 -10.37 -7.14 2.81
CA SER A 18 -11.14 -6.74 4.00
C SER A 18 -12.13 -5.62 3.70
N GLN A 19 -11.74 -4.64 2.87
CA GLN A 19 -12.63 -3.56 2.44
C GLN A 19 -13.81 -4.08 1.62
N GLU A 20 -13.56 -4.99 0.68
CA GLU A 20 -14.65 -5.61 -0.09
C GLU A 20 -15.67 -6.29 0.85
N VAL A 21 -15.18 -6.99 1.87
CA VAL A 21 -16.03 -7.61 2.90
C VAL A 21 -16.86 -6.57 3.67
N GLU A 22 -16.30 -5.41 3.98
CA GLU A 22 -17.02 -4.33 4.68
C GLU A 22 -18.04 -3.65 3.77
N ASP A 23 -17.69 -3.38 2.50
CA ASP A 23 -18.60 -2.80 1.51
C ASP A 23 -19.81 -3.71 1.28
N GLU A 24 -19.59 -5.02 1.18
CA GLU A 24 -20.67 -6.01 1.06
C GLU A 24 -21.58 -6.04 2.30
N LYS A 25 -21.02 -5.91 3.51
CA LYS A 25 -21.81 -5.80 4.74
C LYS A 25 -22.64 -4.52 4.75
N ALA A 26 -22.08 -3.39 4.30
CA ALA A 26 -22.77 -2.12 4.18
C ALA A 26 -23.92 -2.17 3.15
N MET A 27 -23.77 -2.99 2.10
CA MET A 27 -24.84 -3.31 1.14
C MET A 27 -25.89 -4.30 1.67
N GLY A 28 -25.75 -4.79 2.91
CA GLY A 28 -26.71 -5.67 3.58
C GLY A 28 -26.39 -7.16 3.52
N LYS A 29 -25.26 -7.59 2.92
CA LYS A 29 -24.81 -8.99 2.90
C LYS A 29 -24.19 -9.38 4.25
N SER A 30 -25.03 -9.58 5.25
CA SER A 30 -24.61 -9.78 6.65
C SER A 30 -24.04 -11.17 6.95
N THR A 31 -24.39 -12.18 6.16
CA THR A 31 -23.93 -13.56 6.37
C THR A 31 -22.74 -13.92 5.45
N VAL A 32 -22.01 -14.99 5.79
CA VAL A 32 -20.92 -15.49 4.92
C VAL A 32 -21.46 -16.04 3.62
N LYS A 33 -22.60 -16.76 3.66
CA LYS A 33 -23.23 -17.36 2.48
C LYS A 33 -23.70 -16.33 1.45
N GLU A 34 -24.15 -15.15 1.90
CA GLU A 34 -24.55 -14.06 1.00
C GLU A 34 -23.37 -13.41 0.26
N ARG A 35 -22.17 -13.55 0.83
CA ARG A 35 -20.90 -13.04 0.28
C ARG A 35 -20.12 -14.10 -0.51
N GLU A 36 -20.59 -15.35 -0.50
CA GLU A 36 -19.94 -16.44 -1.23
C GLU A 36 -20.22 -16.31 -2.74
N GLY A 37 -19.18 -15.95 -3.47
CA GLY A 37 -19.15 -15.98 -4.93
C GLY A 37 -19.44 -14.63 -5.59
N ALA A 38 -18.38 -14.02 -6.13
CA ALA A 38 -18.51 -12.77 -6.88
C ALA A 38 -19.15 -13.00 -8.27
N THR A 39 -20.08 -12.11 -8.62
CA THR A 39 -20.67 -12.03 -9.95
C THR A 39 -19.64 -11.57 -10.98
N ALA A 40 -19.91 -11.84 -12.27
CA ALA A 40 -19.01 -11.39 -13.34
C ALA A 40 -18.94 -9.86 -13.43
N GLU A 41 -19.99 -9.16 -13.01
CA GLU A 41 -20.05 -7.70 -13.04
C GLU A 41 -19.27 -7.09 -11.88
N GLU A 42 -19.42 -7.60 -10.64
CA GLU A 42 -18.59 -7.18 -9.49
C GLU A 42 -17.09 -7.33 -9.81
N LEU A 43 -16.68 -8.47 -10.38
CA LEU A 43 -15.28 -8.67 -10.80
C LEU A 43 -14.82 -7.72 -11.92
N ARG A 44 -15.73 -7.31 -12.81
CA ARG A 44 -15.41 -6.36 -13.90
C ARG A 44 -15.25 -4.94 -13.36
N VAL A 45 -16.11 -4.54 -12.43
CA VAL A 45 -16.04 -3.24 -11.75
C VAL A 45 -14.75 -3.15 -10.94
N ALA A 46 -14.47 -4.15 -10.09
CA ALA A 46 -13.24 -4.22 -9.31
C ALA A 46 -11.98 -4.18 -10.20
N ARG A 47 -11.99 -4.91 -11.33
CA ARG A 47 -10.87 -4.87 -12.28
C ARG A 47 -10.65 -3.48 -12.88
N ARG A 48 -11.72 -2.79 -13.26
CA ARG A 48 -11.64 -1.44 -13.85
C ARG A 48 -11.12 -0.45 -12.83
N ASP A 49 -11.59 -0.54 -11.59
CA ASP A 49 -11.15 0.29 -10.48
C ASP A 49 -9.64 0.13 -10.22
N VAL A 50 -9.19 -1.12 -10.02
CA VAL A 50 -7.77 -1.44 -9.85
C VAL A 50 -6.93 -0.96 -11.04
N PHE A 51 -7.41 -1.16 -12.28
CA PHE A 51 -6.67 -0.72 -13.46
C PHE A 51 -6.53 0.80 -13.53
N MET A 52 -7.61 1.55 -13.28
CA MET A 52 -7.57 3.01 -13.27
C MET A 52 -6.69 3.55 -12.15
N GLY A 53 -6.82 3.00 -10.93
CA GLY A 53 -5.98 3.36 -9.79
C GLY A 53 -4.50 3.11 -10.07
N MET A 54 -4.16 1.94 -10.62
CA MET A 54 -2.78 1.59 -10.99
C MET A 54 -2.25 2.47 -12.11
N PHE A 55 -3.07 2.82 -13.11
CA PHE A 55 -2.66 3.72 -14.18
C PHE A 55 -2.28 5.11 -13.66
N PHE A 56 -3.16 5.74 -12.86
CA PHE A 56 -2.86 7.05 -12.29
C PHE A 56 -1.69 7.01 -11.31
N SER A 57 -1.58 5.97 -10.49
CA SER A 57 -0.44 5.76 -9.59
C SER A 57 0.89 5.72 -10.36
N ASN A 58 0.97 4.92 -11.42
CA ASN A 58 2.18 4.83 -12.24
C ASN A 58 2.48 6.12 -13.01
N LEU A 59 1.44 6.83 -13.48
CA LEU A 59 1.60 8.12 -14.14
C LEU A 59 2.20 9.16 -13.19
N VAL A 60 1.69 9.26 -11.96
CA VAL A 60 2.23 10.16 -10.94
C VAL A 60 3.66 9.77 -10.56
N MET A 61 3.93 8.48 -10.37
CA MET A 61 5.28 7.98 -10.09
C MET A 61 6.26 8.36 -11.20
N TYR A 62 5.87 8.23 -12.47
CA TYR A 62 6.69 8.63 -13.60
C TYR A 62 7.05 10.13 -13.55
N PHE A 63 6.06 11.00 -13.29
CA PHE A 63 6.34 12.43 -13.17
C PHE A 63 7.23 12.77 -11.98
N ILE A 64 7.10 12.09 -10.84
CA ILE A 64 8.01 12.27 -9.69
C ILE A 64 9.45 11.93 -10.09
N ILE A 65 9.65 10.78 -10.76
CA ILE A 65 10.99 10.36 -11.24
C ILE A 65 11.53 11.36 -12.27
N LEU A 66 10.71 11.76 -13.25
CA LEU A 66 11.10 12.70 -14.29
C LEU A 66 11.49 14.06 -13.71
N THR A 67 10.67 14.61 -12.83
CA THR A 67 10.93 15.90 -12.19
C THR A 67 12.20 15.82 -11.34
N THR A 68 12.33 14.83 -10.46
CA THR A 68 13.53 14.69 -9.61
C THR A 68 14.81 14.47 -10.43
N ALA A 69 14.73 13.73 -11.55
CA ALA A 69 15.85 13.57 -12.47
C ALA A 69 16.23 14.89 -13.18
N ALA A 70 15.24 15.60 -13.72
CA ALA A 70 15.46 16.84 -14.47
C ALA A 70 15.87 18.03 -13.60
N THR A 71 15.58 17.99 -12.29
CA THR A 71 15.85 19.10 -11.38
C THR A 71 16.94 18.77 -10.37
N LEU A 72 16.75 17.82 -9.45
CA LEU A 72 17.76 17.52 -8.42
C LEU A 72 18.99 16.85 -9.01
N HIS A 73 18.79 15.77 -9.77
CA HIS A 73 19.91 14.99 -10.30
C HIS A 73 20.74 15.81 -11.30
N ALA A 74 20.07 16.59 -12.16
CA ALA A 74 20.73 17.50 -13.10
C ALA A 74 21.60 18.57 -12.39
N HIS A 75 21.26 18.97 -11.15
CA HIS A 75 22.04 19.91 -10.34
C HIS A 75 22.99 19.20 -9.35
N GLY A 76 23.23 17.89 -9.51
CA GLY A 76 24.15 17.11 -8.70
C GLY A 76 23.64 16.74 -7.30
N GLN A 77 22.39 17.08 -6.94
CA GLN A 77 21.78 16.67 -5.69
C GLN A 77 21.30 15.22 -5.79
N THR A 78 22.01 14.31 -5.11
CA THR A 78 21.72 12.87 -5.12
C THR A 78 21.31 12.32 -3.75
N LYS A 79 21.46 13.11 -2.70
CA LYS A 79 21.07 12.74 -1.32
C LYS A 79 19.92 13.64 -0.89
N ILE A 80 18.72 13.05 -0.80
CA ILE A 80 17.54 13.71 -0.26
C ILE A 80 17.33 13.19 1.15
N GLU A 81 17.53 14.05 2.14
CA GLU A 81 17.37 13.75 3.55
C GLU A 81 16.14 14.45 4.13
N THR A 82 15.58 15.46 3.46
CA THR A 82 14.43 16.21 4.00
C THR A 82 13.30 16.42 2.99
N ALA A 83 12.08 16.60 3.50
CA ALA A 83 10.92 16.98 2.69
C ALA A 83 11.13 18.35 2.00
N LYS A 84 11.92 19.24 2.60
CA LYS A 84 12.28 20.53 2.02
C LYS A 84 13.12 20.36 0.76
N GLU A 85 14.12 19.49 0.79
CA GLU A 85 14.94 19.15 -0.39
C GLU A 85 14.10 18.49 -1.49
N ALA A 86 13.16 17.61 -1.11
CA ALA A 86 12.22 17.05 -2.08
C ALA A 86 11.35 18.13 -2.76
N ALA A 87 10.95 19.17 -2.03
CA ALA A 87 10.20 20.30 -2.60
C ALA A 87 11.03 21.15 -3.58
N GLU A 88 12.36 21.17 -3.44
CA GLU A 88 13.24 21.86 -4.39
C GLU A 88 13.14 21.25 -5.79
N ALA A 89 12.68 20.00 -5.91
CA ALA A 89 12.47 19.34 -7.19
C ALA A 89 11.43 20.07 -8.06
N LEU A 90 10.47 20.73 -7.44
CA LEU A 90 9.41 21.47 -8.12
C LEU A 90 9.80 22.94 -8.41
N ARG A 91 10.91 23.43 -7.85
CA ARG A 91 11.32 24.84 -7.96
C ARG A 91 11.49 25.31 -9.41
N PRO A 92 12.08 24.54 -10.34
CA PRO A 92 12.18 24.94 -11.74
C PRO A 92 10.83 25.02 -12.48
N LEU A 93 9.81 24.30 -12.00
CA LEU A 93 8.48 24.27 -12.63
C LEU A 93 7.52 25.30 -12.02
N ALA A 94 7.57 25.50 -10.70
CA ALA A 94 6.61 26.30 -9.94
C ALA A 94 7.22 27.53 -9.24
N GLY A 95 8.53 27.77 -9.39
CA GLY A 95 9.21 28.91 -8.80
C GLY A 95 9.07 28.97 -7.28
N SER A 96 8.65 30.13 -6.77
CA SER A 96 8.37 30.36 -5.34
C SER A 96 7.17 29.56 -4.82
N GLY A 97 6.27 29.12 -5.70
CA GLY A 97 5.10 28.30 -5.35
C GLY A 97 5.42 26.81 -5.13
N ALA A 98 6.63 26.35 -5.45
CA ALA A 98 7.03 24.95 -5.32
C ALA A 98 6.83 24.39 -3.91
N TYR A 99 7.18 25.17 -2.88
CA TYR A 99 6.99 24.74 -1.49
C TYR A 99 5.52 24.61 -1.12
N LEU A 100 4.67 25.53 -1.58
CA LEU A 100 3.22 25.47 -1.34
C LEU A 100 2.60 24.26 -2.05
N LEU A 101 2.93 24.04 -3.33
CA LEU A 101 2.43 22.89 -4.08
C LEU A 101 2.88 21.57 -3.46
N PHE A 102 4.15 21.46 -3.08
CA PHE A 102 4.68 20.27 -2.42
C PHE A 102 3.99 20.04 -1.07
N THR A 103 3.80 21.08 -0.26
CA THR A 103 3.15 20.98 1.04
C THR A 103 1.69 20.57 0.91
N LEU A 104 0.95 21.14 -0.04
CA LEU A 104 -0.44 20.75 -0.32
C LEU A 104 -0.52 19.29 -0.77
N GLY A 105 0.38 18.85 -1.64
CA GLY A 105 0.47 17.45 -2.07
C GLY A 105 0.82 16.51 -0.92
N LEU A 106 1.82 16.85 -0.11
CA LEU A 106 2.27 16.05 1.04
C LEU A 106 1.17 15.93 2.11
N ILE A 107 0.48 17.02 2.44
CA ILE A 107 -0.65 16.99 3.37
C ILE A 107 -1.81 16.20 2.79
N GLY A 108 -2.17 16.44 1.52
CA GLY A 108 -3.27 15.74 0.86
C GLY A 108 -3.04 14.23 0.81
N THR A 109 -1.84 13.79 0.41
CA THR A 109 -1.46 12.38 0.41
C THR A 109 -1.43 11.78 1.81
N GLY A 110 -0.94 12.51 2.81
CA GLY A 110 -0.97 12.09 4.21
C GLY A 110 -2.39 11.87 4.74
N MET A 111 -3.31 12.80 4.44
CA MET A 111 -4.71 12.68 4.85
C MET A 111 -5.42 11.46 4.24
N LEU A 112 -5.03 11.06 3.02
CA LEU A 112 -5.56 9.85 2.38
C LEU A 112 -4.88 8.57 2.87
N ALA A 113 -3.57 8.61 3.10
CA ALA A 113 -2.78 7.43 3.48
C ALA A 113 -2.99 7.01 4.94
N VAL A 114 -3.15 7.98 5.86
CA VAL A 114 -3.29 7.69 7.30
C VAL A 114 -4.49 6.79 7.58
N PRO A 115 -5.72 7.06 7.12
CA PRO A 115 -6.87 6.19 7.37
C PRO A 115 -6.69 4.77 6.80
N VAL A 116 -6.09 4.64 5.61
CA VAL A 116 -5.87 3.35 4.95
C VAL A 116 -4.85 2.50 5.71
N LEU A 117 -3.71 3.08 6.09
CA LEU A 117 -2.66 2.39 6.84
C LEU A 117 -3.06 2.09 8.29
N ALA A 118 -3.69 3.07 8.95
CA ALA A 118 -4.24 2.90 10.28
C ALA A 118 -5.31 1.79 10.29
N GLY A 119 -6.18 1.80 9.28
CA GLY A 119 -7.21 0.80 9.07
C GLY A 119 -6.65 -0.60 8.85
N SER A 120 -5.69 -0.74 7.94
CA SER A 120 -5.09 -2.04 7.63
C SER A 120 -4.33 -2.62 8.83
N ALA A 121 -3.57 -1.81 9.58
CA ALA A 121 -2.88 -2.25 10.79
C ALA A 121 -3.85 -2.73 11.86
N ALA A 122 -4.94 -1.99 12.06
CA ALA A 122 -5.90 -2.32 13.09
C ALA A 122 -6.80 -3.52 12.70
N TYR A 123 -7.07 -3.74 11.40
CA TYR A 123 -7.64 -5.00 10.93
C TYR A 123 -6.72 -6.19 11.18
N ALA A 124 -5.43 -6.08 10.84
CA ALA A 124 -4.46 -7.14 11.05
C ALA A 124 -4.33 -7.53 12.53
N VAL A 125 -4.34 -6.55 13.44
CA VAL A 125 -4.31 -6.80 14.90
C VAL A 125 -5.64 -7.39 15.39
N GLY A 126 -6.78 -6.87 14.90
CA GLY A 126 -8.10 -7.38 15.26
C GLY A 126 -8.31 -8.82 14.84
N GLU A 127 -7.83 -9.22 13.67
CA GLU A 127 -7.84 -10.61 13.20
C GLU A 127 -6.89 -11.50 14.00
N ALA A 128 -5.67 -11.04 14.30
CA ALA A 128 -4.69 -11.78 15.08
C ALA A 128 -5.16 -12.06 16.52
N GLU A 129 -5.89 -11.12 17.14
CA GLU A 129 -6.49 -11.32 18.46
C GLU A 129 -7.92 -11.90 18.42
N SER A 130 -8.43 -12.29 17.24
CA SER A 130 -9.78 -12.85 17.05
C SER A 130 -10.93 -11.97 17.57
N TRP A 131 -10.76 -10.64 17.51
CA TRP A 131 -11.78 -9.68 17.91
C TRP A 131 -12.90 -9.63 16.86
N ARG A 132 -13.93 -10.46 17.04
CA ARG A 132 -15.09 -10.62 16.13
C ARG A 132 -15.91 -9.34 15.79
N HIS A 133 -15.59 -8.17 16.36
CA HIS A 133 -16.45 -6.98 16.32
C HIS A 133 -15.72 -5.63 16.11
N SER A 134 -14.54 -5.61 15.50
CA SER A 134 -13.78 -4.35 15.32
C SER A 134 -13.68 -3.97 13.84
N SER A 135 -14.73 -3.32 13.31
CA SER A 135 -14.75 -2.73 11.96
C SER A 135 -14.53 -1.21 11.99
N LEU A 136 -14.05 -0.62 10.89
CA LEU A 136 -13.85 0.84 10.75
C LEU A 136 -15.12 1.68 10.95
N GLU A 137 -16.30 1.11 10.69
CA GLU A 137 -17.59 1.80 10.83
C GLU A 137 -18.17 1.71 12.26
N SER A 138 -17.51 0.97 13.16
CA SER A 138 -17.91 0.93 14.55
C SER A 138 -17.67 2.30 15.19
N ARG A 139 -18.74 2.94 15.69
CA ARG A 139 -18.72 4.26 16.35
C ARG A 139 -17.43 4.43 17.20
N PRO A 140 -16.83 5.63 17.31
CA PRO A 140 -15.62 5.87 18.12
C PRO A 140 -15.69 5.39 19.58
N ARG A 141 -16.91 5.19 20.10
CA ARG A 141 -17.19 4.64 21.43
C ARG A 141 -17.22 3.10 21.52
N LEU A 142 -17.32 2.38 20.40
CA LEU A 142 -17.40 0.92 20.35
C LEU A 142 -16.07 0.22 20.02
N ALA A 143 -15.05 0.93 19.52
CA ALA A 143 -13.73 0.35 19.23
C ALA A 143 -12.56 1.16 19.84
N PRO A 144 -12.55 1.42 21.17
CA PRO A 144 -11.48 2.20 21.80
C PRO A 144 -10.08 1.58 21.60
N ARG A 145 -10.00 0.26 21.44
CA ARG A 145 -8.73 -0.45 21.19
C ARG A 145 -8.20 -0.22 19.77
N PHE A 146 -9.08 -0.11 18.77
CA PHE A 146 -8.71 0.21 17.38
C PHE A 146 -8.08 1.60 17.30
N TYR A 147 -8.79 2.60 17.82
CA TYR A 147 -8.27 3.98 17.84
C TYR A 147 -7.05 4.14 18.75
N ALA A 148 -6.92 3.35 19.83
CA ALA A 148 -5.72 3.33 20.67
C ALA A 148 -4.49 2.79 19.92
N VAL A 149 -4.63 1.73 19.12
CA VAL A 149 -3.53 1.22 18.27
C VAL A 149 -3.11 2.27 17.25
N VAL A 150 -4.07 2.95 16.61
CA VAL A 150 -3.78 4.02 15.65
C VAL A 150 -3.05 5.19 16.34
N ALA A 151 -3.56 5.67 17.47
CA ALA A 151 -2.95 6.76 18.22
C ALA A 151 -1.56 6.38 18.74
N ALA A 152 -1.37 5.17 19.27
CA ALA A 152 -0.08 4.68 19.73
C ALA A 152 0.91 4.54 18.57
N SER A 153 0.48 4.05 17.40
CA SER A 153 1.32 3.94 16.21
C SER A 153 1.77 5.31 15.71
N MET A 154 0.86 6.30 15.70
CA MET A 154 1.19 7.68 15.34
C MET A 154 2.16 8.32 16.34
N LEU A 155 1.93 8.15 17.63
CA LEU A 155 2.81 8.68 18.68
C LEU A 155 4.19 8.03 18.65
N LEU A 156 4.27 6.72 18.39
CA LEU A 156 5.54 6.00 18.21
C LEU A 156 6.28 6.51 16.96
N GLY A 157 5.59 6.64 15.82
CA GLY A 157 6.17 7.18 14.60
C GLY A 157 6.69 8.61 14.78
N LEU A 158 5.93 9.46 15.48
CA LEU A 158 6.34 10.82 15.82
C LEU A 158 7.55 10.80 16.78
N GLY A 159 7.51 9.97 17.82
CA GLY A 159 8.57 9.83 18.80
C GLY A 159 9.89 9.36 18.17
N LEU A 160 9.83 8.41 17.24
CA LEU A 160 10.99 7.95 16.49
C LEU A 160 11.63 9.07 15.64
N ASN A 161 10.83 9.99 15.10
CA ASN A 161 11.34 11.18 14.42
C ASN A 161 12.09 12.13 15.37
N PHE A 162 11.56 12.35 16.59
CA PHE A 162 12.21 13.16 17.62
C PHE A 162 13.51 12.55 18.16
N VAL A 163 13.67 11.23 18.08
CA VAL A 163 14.91 10.50 18.46
C VAL A 163 16.02 10.65 17.40
N GLY A 164 15.78 11.41 16.31
CA GLY A 164 16.80 11.74 15.31
C GLY A 164 16.85 10.78 14.12
N PHE A 165 15.90 9.86 14.01
CA PHE A 165 15.76 9.05 12.80
C PHE A 165 15.13 9.87 11.67
N ASN A 166 15.83 9.89 10.54
CA ASN A 166 15.38 10.59 9.34
C ASN A 166 14.14 9.89 8.76
N ALA A 167 13.01 10.62 8.67
CA ALA A 167 11.76 10.12 8.12
C ALA A 167 11.87 9.62 6.67
N VAL A 168 12.71 10.24 5.85
CA VAL A 168 12.97 9.81 4.46
C VAL A 168 13.65 8.45 4.45
N LYS A 169 14.63 8.22 5.34
CA LYS A 169 15.30 6.92 5.48
C LYS A 169 14.32 5.85 5.98
N MET A 170 13.46 6.18 6.95
CA MET A 170 12.41 5.28 7.43
C MET A 170 11.42 4.89 6.33
N LEU A 171 10.98 5.86 5.52
CA LEU A 171 10.12 5.61 4.36
C LEU A 171 10.79 4.66 3.37
N PHE A 172 12.10 4.85 3.11
CA PHE A 172 12.88 3.97 2.25
C PHE A 172 13.01 2.55 2.83
N TYR A 173 13.34 2.40 4.12
CA TYR A 173 13.42 1.08 4.75
C TYR A 173 12.07 0.36 4.78
N SER A 174 10.98 1.09 5.00
CA SER A 174 9.62 0.55 4.92
C SER A 174 9.32 0.00 3.51
N ALA A 175 9.66 0.76 2.46
CA ALA A 175 9.53 0.30 1.08
C ALA A 175 10.37 -0.96 0.78
N VAL A 176 11.60 -1.02 1.30
CA VAL A 176 12.45 -2.20 1.19
C VAL A 176 11.81 -3.41 1.86
N LEU A 177 11.34 -3.26 3.10
CA LEU A 177 10.68 -4.32 3.85
C LEU A 177 9.45 -4.84 3.11
N ASN A 178 8.62 -3.94 2.56
CA ASN A 178 7.50 -4.31 1.72
C ASN A 178 7.95 -5.14 0.51
N GLY A 179 9.06 -4.75 -0.14
CA GLY A 179 9.62 -5.49 -1.27
C GLY A 179 10.13 -6.89 -0.91
N VAL A 180 10.67 -7.07 0.31
CA VAL A 180 11.10 -8.38 0.82
C VAL A 180 9.92 -9.26 1.24
N LEU A 181 8.86 -8.66 1.78
CA LEU A 181 7.65 -9.35 2.23
C LEU A 181 6.64 -9.67 1.11
N ALA A 182 6.72 -8.96 -0.02
CA ALA A 182 5.82 -9.19 -1.16
C ALA A 182 5.91 -10.60 -1.78
N PRO A 183 7.09 -11.20 -2.05
CA PRO A 183 7.16 -12.53 -2.67
C PRO A 183 6.38 -13.63 -1.95
N PRO A 184 6.53 -13.89 -0.63
CA PRO A 184 5.78 -14.94 0.04
C PRO A 184 4.26 -14.72 -0.01
N LEU A 185 3.80 -13.46 0.03
CA LEU A 185 2.39 -13.13 -0.10
C LEU A 185 1.86 -13.34 -1.51
N ILE A 186 2.61 -12.96 -2.54
CA ILE A 186 2.21 -13.23 -3.93
C ILE A 186 2.09 -14.74 -4.14
N VAL A 187 3.04 -15.52 -3.63
CA VAL A 187 2.97 -16.99 -3.69
C VAL A 187 1.70 -17.50 -3.01
N LEU A 188 1.38 -17.02 -1.82
CA LEU A 188 0.16 -17.39 -1.11
C LEU A 188 -1.10 -17.06 -1.92
N VAL A 189 -1.19 -15.84 -2.47
CA VAL A 189 -2.33 -15.40 -3.29
C VAL A 189 -2.46 -16.25 -4.54
N VAL A 190 -1.36 -16.56 -5.23
CA VAL A 190 -1.39 -17.43 -6.42
C VAL A 190 -1.85 -18.84 -6.04
N LEU A 191 -1.33 -19.42 -4.95
CA LEU A 191 -1.77 -20.74 -4.48
C LEU A 191 -3.26 -20.77 -4.11
N LEU A 192 -3.75 -19.74 -3.42
CA LEU A 192 -5.17 -19.61 -3.05
C LEU A 192 -6.05 -19.48 -4.28
N THR A 193 -5.69 -18.58 -5.20
CA THR A 193 -6.48 -18.28 -6.40
C THR A 193 -6.44 -19.39 -7.45
N SER A 194 -5.42 -20.25 -7.42
CA SER A 194 -5.29 -21.44 -8.27
C SER A 194 -5.93 -22.69 -7.65
N ASN A 195 -6.41 -22.66 -6.40
CA ASN A 195 -6.99 -23.83 -5.72
C ASN A 195 -8.51 -23.95 -5.97
N PRO A 196 -8.99 -25.00 -6.67
CA PRO A 196 -10.43 -25.21 -6.91
C PRO A 196 -11.25 -25.45 -5.63
N LYS A 197 -10.62 -25.91 -4.54
CA LYS A 197 -11.31 -26.10 -3.25
C LYS A 197 -11.71 -24.79 -2.59
N ILE A 198 -11.01 -23.70 -2.91
CA ILE A 198 -11.23 -22.37 -2.31
C ILE A 198 -12.00 -21.48 -3.30
N MET A 199 -11.61 -21.47 -4.57
CA MET A 199 -12.21 -20.60 -5.59
C MET A 199 -13.40 -21.23 -6.33
N GLY A 200 -13.70 -22.50 -6.08
CA GLY A 200 -14.77 -23.24 -6.76
C GLY A 200 -14.57 -23.24 -8.28
N THR A 201 -15.54 -22.69 -9.02
CA THR A 201 -15.51 -22.59 -10.49
C THR A 201 -14.74 -21.37 -11.01
N ARG A 202 -14.32 -20.45 -10.14
CA ARG A 202 -13.65 -19.17 -10.48
C ARG A 202 -12.13 -19.22 -10.31
N VAL A 203 -11.52 -20.36 -10.60
CA VAL A 203 -10.06 -20.54 -10.52
C VAL A 203 -9.34 -19.59 -11.47
N SER A 204 -8.19 -19.07 -11.05
CA SER A 204 -7.37 -18.19 -11.87
C SER A 204 -6.97 -18.87 -13.17
N SER A 205 -6.98 -18.12 -14.27
CA SER A 205 -6.59 -18.64 -15.57
C SER A 205 -5.09 -18.94 -15.59
N ARG A 206 -4.68 -19.95 -16.38
CA ARG A 206 -3.26 -20.33 -16.54
C ARG A 206 -2.32 -19.14 -16.85
N PRO A 207 -2.65 -18.18 -17.75
CA PRO A 207 -1.77 -17.02 -17.97
C PRO A 207 -1.69 -16.10 -16.74
N LEU A 208 -2.76 -15.95 -15.96
CA LEU A 208 -2.75 -15.12 -14.76
C LEU A 208 -1.93 -15.77 -13.64
N SER A 209 -2.05 -17.09 -13.48
CA SER A 209 -1.19 -17.87 -12.58
C SER A 209 0.29 -17.73 -12.96
N TYR A 210 0.63 -17.85 -14.25
CA TYR A 210 2.00 -17.69 -14.72
C TYR A 210 2.54 -16.29 -14.42
N LEU A 211 1.74 -15.25 -14.69
CA LEU A 211 2.13 -13.87 -14.39
C LEU A 211 2.40 -13.67 -12.89
N GLY A 212 1.54 -14.21 -12.03
CA GLY A 212 1.73 -14.14 -10.58
C GLY A 212 3.02 -14.83 -10.11
N TRP A 213 3.31 -16.04 -10.62
CA TRP A 213 4.57 -16.73 -10.34
C TRP A 213 5.79 -15.97 -10.88
N ALA A 214 5.70 -15.38 -12.08
CA ALA A 214 6.75 -14.56 -12.64
C ALA A 214 7.02 -13.32 -11.79
N THR A 215 5.97 -12.63 -11.30
CA THR A 215 6.11 -11.51 -10.37
C THR A 215 6.77 -11.95 -9.07
N ALA A 216 6.35 -13.07 -8.48
CA ALA A 216 7.00 -13.61 -7.27
C ALA A 216 8.48 -13.91 -7.50
N ALA A 217 8.84 -14.50 -8.64
CA ALA A 217 10.23 -14.79 -9.00
C ALA A 217 11.07 -13.51 -9.17
N ILE A 218 10.55 -12.51 -9.88
CA ILE A 218 11.24 -11.21 -10.08
C ILE A 218 11.42 -10.49 -8.73
N MET A 219 10.38 -10.46 -7.90
CA MET A 219 10.44 -9.86 -6.56
C MET A 219 11.49 -10.57 -5.68
N THR A 220 11.51 -11.90 -5.72
CA THR A 220 12.47 -12.71 -4.97
C THR A 220 13.89 -12.46 -5.45
N ALA A 221 14.12 -12.45 -6.77
CA ALA A 221 15.42 -12.15 -7.36
C ALA A 221 15.90 -10.74 -6.99
N ALA A 222 15.01 -9.75 -6.99
CA ALA A 222 15.34 -8.40 -6.56
C ALA A 222 15.71 -8.35 -5.07
N ALA A 223 14.95 -9.03 -4.21
CA ALA A 223 15.22 -9.11 -2.78
C ALA A 223 16.58 -9.79 -2.50
N ILE A 224 16.84 -10.94 -3.14
CA ILE A 224 18.13 -11.64 -3.04
C ILE A 224 19.27 -10.74 -3.54
N GLY A 225 19.10 -10.11 -4.70
CA GLY A 225 20.10 -9.20 -5.25
C GLY A 225 20.44 -8.06 -4.30
N MET A 226 19.46 -7.52 -3.57
CA MET A 226 19.71 -6.53 -2.53
C MET A 226 20.54 -7.10 -1.37
N PHE A 227 20.20 -8.28 -0.84
CA PHE A 227 20.96 -8.90 0.26
C PHE A 227 22.38 -9.31 -0.14
N VAL A 228 22.62 -9.63 -1.41
CA VAL A 228 23.95 -10.02 -1.93
C VAL A 228 24.83 -8.79 -2.21
N THR A 229 24.24 -7.63 -2.50
CA THR A 229 24.96 -6.39 -2.85
C THR A 229 25.17 -5.45 -1.65
N ILE A 230 24.49 -5.72 -0.53
CA ILE A 230 24.70 -5.05 0.78
C ILE A 230 25.90 -5.70 1.49
#